data_AF-A0A8S8Z755-F1
#
_entry.id   AF-A0A8S8Z755-F1
#
_cell.length_a   1.000
_cell.length_b   1.000
_cell.length_c   1.000
_cell.angle_alpha   90.00
_cell.angle_beta   90.00
_cell.angle_gamma   90.00
#
_symmetry.space_group_name_H-M   'P 1'
#
loop_
_entity.id
_entity.type
_entity.pdbx_description
1 polymer ?
#
loop_
_entity_poly.entity_id
_entity_poly.type
_entity_poly.pdbx_seq_one_letter_code
_entity_poly.pdbx_strand_id
1 'polypeptide(L)'
;MDAVHYAPHLLVDVKQTGCDYLACSSYKFFGTHQGILWGRAGRLADLPVAKLRVSTEDIPFRWMTGTQSHESIAGTLAAIEHLAWVGRAVSSEDLGRREALRSAFSAIEHYERDLCWRIIEGLQSIEESGYGG
;
A
#
# COMPACT_ATOMS: atom_id res chain seq x y z
N MET A 1 -12.63 -0.12 -1.48
CA MET A 1 -11.67 0.99 -1.58
C MET A 1 -10.56 0.57 -2.52
N ASP A 2 -10.30 1.35 -3.55
CA ASP A 2 -9.06 1.22 -4.31
C ASP A 2 -7.99 2.07 -3.62
N ALA A 3 -6.96 1.42 -3.10
CA ALA A 3 -5.85 2.03 -2.39
C ALA A 3 -4.55 2.00 -3.21
N VAL A 4 -4.61 1.77 -4.53
CA VAL A 4 -3.42 1.64 -5.39
C VAL A 4 -2.50 2.86 -5.34
N HIS A 5 -3.06 4.07 -5.23
CA HIS A 5 -2.33 5.32 -5.06
C HIS A 5 -2.23 5.78 -3.60
N TYR A 6 -2.98 5.17 -2.68
CA TYR A 6 -2.92 5.52 -1.27
C TYR A 6 -1.80 4.77 -0.55
N ALA A 7 -1.69 3.46 -0.79
CA ALA A 7 -0.75 2.55 -0.11
C ALA A 7 0.74 2.92 -0.22
N PRO A 8 1.24 3.60 -1.27
CA PRO A 8 2.64 4.03 -1.33
C PRO A 8 2.96 5.21 -0.41
N HIS A 9 1.98 6.05 -0.10
CA HIS A 9 2.20 7.34 0.56
C HIS A 9 1.65 7.39 1.99
N LEU A 10 0.64 6.57 2.30
CA LEU A 10 -0.03 6.57 3.59
C LEU A 10 -0.25 5.15 4.11
N LEU A 11 -0.11 5.00 5.43
CA LEU A 11 -0.32 3.72 6.09
C LEU A 11 -1.79 3.31 5.99
N VAL A 12 -2.04 2.16 5.37
CA VAL A 12 -3.39 1.57 5.31
C VAL A 12 -3.81 1.05 6.69
N ASP A 13 -5.01 1.43 7.11
CA ASP A 13 -5.71 0.88 8.28
C ASP A 13 -7.17 0.56 7.93
N VAL A 14 -7.43 -0.71 7.62
CA VAL A 14 -8.76 -1.20 7.23
C VAL A 14 -9.81 -1.12 8.35
N LYS A 15 -9.38 -1.06 9.62
CA LYS A 15 -10.29 -0.88 10.75
C LYS A 15 -10.74 0.57 10.83
N GLN A 16 -9.80 1.50 10.67
CA GLN A 16 -10.08 2.94 10.67
C GLN A 16 -10.92 3.36 9.46
N THR A 17 -10.62 2.85 8.26
CA THR A 17 -11.37 3.22 7.06
C THR A 17 -12.78 2.62 7.03
N GLY A 18 -13.02 1.54 7.77
CA GLY A 18 -14.33 0.89 7.82
C GLY A 18 -14.78 0.27 6.49
N CYS A 19 -13.90 0.12 5.50
CA CYS A 19 -14.24 -0.46 4.20
C CYS A 19 -14.53 -1.97 4.30
N ASP A 20 -15.39 -2.48 3.41
CA ASP A 20 -15.66 -3.93 3.31
C ASP A 20 -14.56 -4.68 2.54
N TYR A 21 -13.97 -4.01 1.55
CA TYR A 21 -12.89 -4.51 0.71
C TYR A 21 -11.87 -3.39 0.46
N LEU A 22 -10.60 -3.76 0.42
CA LEU A 22 -9.49 -2.90 0.03
C LEU A 22 -8.61 -3.64 -0.98
N ALA A 23 -8.34 -3.00 -2.11
CA ALA A 23 -7.41 -3.49 -3.11
C ALA A 23 -6.21 -2.55 -3.23
N CYS A 24 -5.02 -3.09 -3.45
CA CYS A 24 -3.84 -2.32 -3.85
C CYS A 24 -2.89 -3.19 -4.69
N SER A 25 -1.82 -2.58 -5.20
CA SER A 25 -0.80 -3.29 -5.98
C SER A 25 0.57 -3.06 -5.36
N SER A 26 1.31 -4.14 -5.09
CA SER A 26 2.59 -4.04 -4.39
C SER A 26 3.69 -3.34 -5.19
N TYR A 27 3.65 -3.40 -6.53
CA TYR A 27 4.58 -2.68 -7.39
C TYR A 27 4.52 -1.15 -7.22
N LYS A 28 3.45 -0.61 -6.64
CA LYS A 28 3.34 0.83 -6.34
C LYS A 28 4.12 1.23 -5.08
N PHE A 29 4.50 0.29 -4.23
CA PHE A 29 5.28 0.51 -3.02
C PHE A 29 6.52 -0.39 -2.97
N PHE A 30 7.24 -0.47 -4.09
CA PHE A 30 8.52 -1.19 -4.24
C PHE A 30 8.44 -2.72 -4.17
N GLY A 31 7.23 -3.28 -4.17
CA GLY A 31 6.99 -4.71 -4.27
C GLY A 31 7.01 -5.23 -5.71
N THR A 32 6.62 -6.50 -5.85
CA THR A 32 6.52 -7.17 -7.15
C THR A 32 5.22 -6.80 -7.87
N HIS A 33 5.00 -7.29 -9.10
CA HIS A 33 3.75 -7.07 -9.84
C HIS A 33 2.59 -7.93 -9.29
N GLN A 34 2.27 -7.77 -8.01
CA GLN A 34 1.24 -8.53 -7.31
C GLN A 34 0.07 -7.64 -6.87
N GLY A 35 -1.15 -8.13 -7.13
CA GLY A 35 -2.38 -7.56 -6.58
C GLY A 35 -2.63 -8.07 -5.15
N ILE A 36 -3.12 -7.20 -4.28
CA ILE A 36 -3.50 -7.53 -2.90
C ILE A 36 -4.96 -7.15 -2.73
N LEU A 37 -5.76 -8.10 -2.24
CA LEU A 37 -7.14 -7.88 -1.82
C LEU A 37 -7.28 -8.25 -0.34
N TRP A 38 -7.68 -7.27 0.46
CA TRP A 38 -8.21 -7.49 1.79
C TRP A 38 -9.74 -7.36 1.75
N GLY A 39 -10.44 -8.16 2.55
CA GLY A 39 -11.87 -7.99 2.77
C GLY A 39 -12.31 -8.54 4.12
N ARG A 40 -13.45 -8.07 4.60
CA ARG A 40 -14.08 -8.62 5.82
C ARG A 40 -14.46 -10.08 5.60
N ALA A 41 -14.22 -10.94 6.59
CA ALA A 41 -14.43 -12.39 6.45
C ALA A 41 -15.84 -12.76 5.96
N GLY A 42 -16.91 -12.22 6.57
CA GLY A 42 -18.28 -12.48 6.12
C GLY A 42 -18.53 -12.02 4.68
N ARG A 43 -18.00 -10.84 4.32
CA ARG A 43 -18.10 -10.28 2.97
C ARG A 43 -17.35 -11.10 1.92
N LEU A 44 -16.20 -11.67 2.28
CA LEU A 44 -15.44 -12.56 1.42
C LEU A 44 -16.11 -13.95 1.27
N ALA A 45 -16.97 -14.36 2.21
CA ALA A 45 -17.66 -15.64 2.17
C ALA A 45 -18.89 -15.61 1.26
N ASP A 46 -19.57 -14.46 1.21
CA ASP A 46 -20.86 -14.31 0.53
C ASP A 46 -20.74 -14.08 -0.98
N LEU A 47 -19.62 -13.51 -1.45
CA LEU A 47 -19.48 -13.16 -2.87
C LEU A 47 -19.25 -14.41 -3.76
N PRO A 48 -19.95 -14.50 -4.90
CA PRO A 48 -19.61 -15.48 -5.92
C PRO A 48 -18.25 -15.14 -6.52
N VAL A 49 -17.35 -16.11 -6.54
CA VAL A 49 -15.98 -15.95 -7.04
C VAL A 49 -15.70 -16.94 -8.16
N ALA A 50 -15.02 -16.46 -9.20
CA ALA A 50 -14.49 -17.33 -10.24
C ALA A 50 -13.32 -18.13 -9.66
N LYS A 51 -13.57 -19.41 -9.34
CA LYS A 51 -12.57 -20.31 -8.76
C LYS A 51 -12.48 -21.61 -9.54
N LEU A 52 -11.36 -22.31 -9.37
CA LEU A 52 -11.22 -23.66 -9.92
C LEU A 52 -12.22 -24.60 -9.22
N ARG A 53 -12.79 -25.55 -9.96
CA ARG A 53 -13.72 -26.56 -9.42
C ARG A 53 -13.16 -27.31 -8.21
N VAL A 54 -11.84 -27.45 -8.13
CA VAL A 54 -11.12 -28.16 -7.05
C VAL A 54 -10.70 -27.25 -5.89
N SER A 55 -10.83 -25.91 -6.02
CA SER A 55 -10.51 -24.98 -4.94
C SER A 55 -11.54 -25.12 -3.81
N THR A 56 -11.09 -24.99 -2.56
CA THR A 56 -11.96 -25.04 -1.38
C THR A 56 -12.91 -23.83 -1.33
N GLU A 57 -13.87 -23.85 -0.41
CA GLU A 57 -14.70 -22.67 -0.07
C GLU A 57 -14.08 -21.83 1.06
N ASP A 58 -12.96 -22.26 1.62
CA ASP A 58 -12.33 -21.57 2.73
C ASP A 58 -11.66 -20.29 2.26
N ILE A 59 -11.74 -19.24 3.06
CA ILE A 59 -11.02 -17.99 2.84
C ILE A 59 -9.61 -18.15 3.43
N PRO A 60 -8.55 -17.73 2.72
CA PRO A 60 -8.56 -16.98 1.45
C PRO A 60 -8.55 -17.85 0.18
N PHE A 61 -8.49 -19.17 0.30
CA PHE A 61 -8.20 -20.08 -0.82
C PHE A 61 -9.26 -20.07 -1.94
N ARG A 62 -10.55 -19.86 -1.63
CA ARG A 62 -11.58 -19.71 -2.67
C ARG A 62 -11.33 -18.52 -3.61
N TRP A 63 -10.57 -17.52 -3.15
CA TRP A 63 -10.19 -16.33 -3.91
C TRP A 63 -8.90 -16.50 -4.72
N MET A 64 -8.26 -17.68 -4.65
CA MET A 64 -7.00 -17.96 -5.35
C MET A 64 -7.25 -18.82 -6.59
N THR A 65 -6.89 -18.31 -7.77
CA THR A 65 -7.15 -18.95 -9.08
C THR A 65 -6.01 -19.88 -9.50
N GLY A 66 -5.71 -20.89 -8.68
CA GLY A 66 -4.67 -21.88 -8.95
C GLY A 66 -3.33 -21.59 -8.27
N THR A 67 -2.24 -22.11 -8.84
CA THR A 67 -0.89 -21.98 -8.29
C THR A 67 -0.48 -20.51 -8.21
N GLN A 68 -0.06 -20.08 -7.03
CA GLN A 68 0.36 -18.70 -6.78
C GLN A 68 1.84 -18.49 -7.14
N SER A 69 2.20 -17.25 -7.47
CA SER A 69 3.60 -16.82 -7.63
C SER A 69 4.23 -16.63 -6.25
N HIS A 70 4.87 -17.68 -5.73
CA HIS A 70 5.45 -17.71 -4.39
C HIS A 70 6.61 -16.71 -4.27
N GLU A 71 7.40 -16.59 -5.32
CA GLU A 71 8.47 -15.61 -5.47
C GLU A 71 7.94 -14.17 -5.42
N SER A 72 6.81 -13.88 -6.07
CA SER A 72 6.20 -12.54 -6.01
C SER A 72 5.63 -12.24 -4.62
N ILE A 73 5.05 -13.23 -3.95
CA ILE A 73 4.58 -13.09 -2.56
C ILE A 73 5.75 -12.81 -1.62
N ALA A 74 6.87 -13.55 -1.75
CA ALA A 74 8.08 -13.32 -0.97
C ALA A 74 8.68 -11.93 -1.22
N GLY A 75 8.73 -11.49 -2.49
CA GLY A 75 9.18 -10.14 -2.84
C GLY A 75 8.27 -9.04 -2.29
N THR A 76 6.95 -9.27 -2.25
CA THR A 76 6.00 -8.35 -1.61
C THR A 76 6.24 -8.25 -0.10
N LEU A 77 6.51 -9.37 0.58
CA LEU A 77 6.90 -9.36 1.99
C LEU A 77 8.19 -8.56 2.21
N ALA A 78 9.20 -8.75 1.35
CA ALA A 78 10.47 -8.02 1.43
C ALA A 78 10.29 -6.50 1.27
N ALA A 79 9.41 -6.06 0.37
CA ALA A 79 9.10 -4.63 0.21
C ALA A 79 8.42 -4.04 1.46
N ILE A 80 7.49 -4.77 2.09
CA ILE A 80 6.86 -4.36 3.35
C ILE A 80 7.91 -4.28 4.47
N GLU A 81 8.83 -5.25 4.54
CA GLU A 81 9.92 -5.22 5.50
C GLU A 81 10.92 -4.10 5.27
N HIS A 82 11.16 -3.74 4.01
CA HIS A 82 11.99 -2.58 3.67
C HIS A 82 11.37 -1.28 4.20
N LEU A 83 10.06 -1.07 4.00
CA LEU A 83 9.34 0.08 4.57
C LEU A 83 9.39 0.06 6.11
N ALA A 84 9.22 -1.12 6.73
CA ALA A 84 9.37 -1.24 8.18
C ALA A 84 10.80 -0.93 8.64
N TRP A 85 11.82 -1.33 7.87
CA TRP A 85 13.21 -0.98 8.16
C TRP A 85 13.45 0.54 8.10
N VAL A 86 12.89 1.25 7.11
CA VAL A 86 12.96 2.73 7.07
C VAL A 86 12.40 3.32 8.37
N GLY A 87 11.26 2.81 8.83
CA GLY A 87 10.64 3.27 10.08
C GLY A 87 11.46 3.02 11.34
N ARG A 88 12.18 1.90 11.38
CA ARG A 88 13.15 1.61 12.46
C ARG A 88 14.38 2.51 12.36
N ALA A 89 14.87 2.79 11.15
CA ALA A 89 16.05 3.63 10.94
C ALA A 89 15.82 5.09 11.37
N VAL A 90 14.58 5.60 11.27
CA VAL A 90 14.21 6.95 11.73
C VAL A 90 13.72 7.00 13.18
N SER A 91 13.60 5.85 13.85
CA SER A 91 13.17 5.73 15.23
C SER A 91 14.37 5.53 16.17
N SER A 92 14.30 6.07 17.38
CA SER A 92 15.26 5.77 18.46
C SER A 92 14.91 4.51 19.27
N GLU A 93 13.75 3.92 19.01
CA GLU A 93 13.23 2.73 19.70
C GLU A 93 13.29 1.49 18.81
N ASP A 94 13.42 0.32 19.42
CA ASP A 94 13.22 -0.97 18.76
C ASP A 94 11.71 -1.24 18.59
N LEU A 95 11.24 -1.18 17.34
CA LEU A 95 9.82 -1.20 17.00
C LEU A 95 9.39 -2.52 16.36
N GLY A 96 8.22 -3.02 16.80
CA GLY A 96 7.46 -4.03 16.07
C GLY A 96 7.07 -3.56 14.66
N ARG A 97 6.74 -4.50 13.76
CA ARG A 97 6.51 -4.20 12.33
C ARG A 97 5.44 -3.13 12.11
N ARG A 98 4.32 -3.15 12.84
CA ARG A 98 3.22 -2.18 12.63
C ARG A 98 3.63 -0.78 13.08
N GLU A 99 4.28 -0.67 14.23
CA GLU A 99 4.78 0.59 14.78
C GLU A 99 5.90 1.16 13.90
N ALA A 100 6.79 0.31 13.40
CA ALA A 100 7.81 0.67 12.45
C ALA A 100 7.20 1.21 11.15
N LEU A 101 6.21 0.53 10.55
CA LEU A 101 5.51 1.05 9.38
C LEU A 101 4.84 2.40 9.66
N ARG A 102 4.23 2.58 10.84
CA ARG A 102 3.65 3.88 11.23
C ARG A 102 4.70 4.98 11.29
N SER A 103 5.87 4.70 11.87
CA SER A 103 7.02 5.62 11.88
C SER A 103 7.48 5.95 10.45
N ALA A 104 7.64 4.93 9.61
CA ALA A 104 8.07 5.08 8.22
C ALA A 104 7.13 5.99 7.43
N PHE A 105 5.82 5.71 7.45
CA PHE A 105 4.84 6.47 6.69
C PHE A 105 4.67 7.90 7.21
N SER A 106 4.84 8.14 8.53
CA SER A 106 4.88 9.50 9.05
C SER A 106 6.08 10.30 8.51
N ALA A 107 7.25 9.67 8.39
CA ALA A 107 8.45 10.29 7.84
C ALA A 107 8.34 10.51 6.32
N ILE A 108 7.81 9.52 5.59
CA ILE A 108 7.56 9.59 4.14
C ILE A 108 6.57 10.72 3.83
N GLU A 109 5.43 10.78 4.53
CA GLU A 109 4.43 11.82 4.30
C GLU A 109 5.00 13.23 4.51
N HIS A 110 5.80 13.42 5.56
CA HIS A 110 6.46 14.70 5.83
C HIS A 110 7.44 15.08 4.70
N TYR A 111 8.31 14.15 4.31
CA TYR A 111 9.29 14.35 3.25
C TYR A 111 8.63 14.64 1.90
N GLU A 112 7.62 13.87 1.52
CA GLU A 112 6.88 14.06 0.27
C GLU A 112 6.13 15.39 0.25
N ARG A 113 5.54 15.80 1.37
CA ARG A 113 4.86 17.11 1.49
C ARG A 113 5.82 18.26 1.23
N ASP A 114 7.01 18.21 1.80
CA ASP A 114 8.03 19.24 1.60
C ASP A 114 8.48 19.31 0.13
N LEU A 115 8.63 18.16 -0.54
CA LEU A 115 8.94 18.12 -1.97
C LEU A 115 7.81 18.68 -2.83
N CYS A 116 6.56 18.31 -2.52
CA CYS A 116 5.38 18.84 -3.22
C CYS A 116 5.30 20.36 -3.12
N TRP A 117 5.56 20.95 -1.95
CA TRP A 117 5.57 22.40 -1.79
C TRP A 117 6.65 23.08 -2.63
N ARG A 118 7.87 22.53 -2.66
CA ARG A 118 8.94 23.04 -3.52
C ARG A 118 8.56 23.04 -5.00
N ILE A 119 7.85 22.00 -5.45
CA ILE A 119 7.36 21.92 -6.83
C ILE A 119 6.28 23.00 -7.07
N ILE A 120 5.32 23.15 -6.17
CA ILE A 120 4.23 24.14 -6.29
C ILE A 120 4.81 25.56 -6.35
N GLU A 121 5.67 25.92 -5.40
CA GLU A 121 6.35 27.23 -5.36
C GLU A 121 7.17 27.48 -6.62
N GLY A 122 7.92 26.47 -7.07
CA GLY A 122 8.70 26.53 -8.31
C GLY A 122 7.82 26.80 -9.54
N LEU A 123 6.70 26.09 -9.68
CA LEU A 123 5.78 26.27 -10.80
C LEU A 123 5.10 27.64 -10.79
N GLN A 124 4.69 28.13 -9.62
CA GLN A 124 4.09 29.47 -9.47
C GLN A 124 5.05 30.58 -9.91
N SER A 125 6.34 30.45 -9.57
CA SER A 125 7.36 31.45 -9.95
C SER A 125 7.59 31.54 -11.48
N ILE A 126 7.30 30.46 -12.22
CA ILE A 126 7.41 30.42 -13.69
C ILE A 126 6.25 31.20 -14.34
N GLU A 127 5.04 31.05 -13.82
CA GLU A 127 3.85 31.75 -14.35
C GLU A 127 3.94 33.26 -14.14
N GLU A 128 4.47 33.71 -12.99
CA GLU A 128 4.69 35.13 -12.69
C GLU A 128 5.73 35.78 -13.62
N SER A 129 6.69 34.99 -14.12
CA SER A 129 7.74 35.47 -15.05
C SER A 129 7.30 35.50 -16.52
N GLY A 130 6.15 34.89 -16.85
CA GLY A 130 5.68 34.68 -18.23
C GLY A 130 4.65 35.69 -18.78
N TYR A 131 4.11 36.59 -17.95
CA TYR A 131 3.08 37.58 -18.33
C TYR A 131 3.53 39.05 -18.19
N GLY A 132 4.85 39.31 -18.12
CA GLY A 132 5.41 40.65 -18.23
C GLY A 132 5.76 41.02 -19.68
N GLY A 133 4.74 41.22 -20.53
CA GLY A 133 4.86 41.73 -21.90
C GLY A 133 3.86 42.85 -22.14
#